data_AF-A0AAV2YIT0-F1
#
_entry.id   AF-A0AAV2YIT0-F1
#
_cell.length_a   1.000
_cell.length_b   1.000
_cell.length_c   1.000
_cell.angle_alpha   90.00
_cell.angle_beta   90.00
_cell.angle_gamma   90.00
#
_symmetry.space_group_name_H-M   'P 1'
#
loop_
_entity.id
_entity.type
_entity.pdbx_description
1 polymer ?
#
loop_
_entity_poly.entity_id
_entity_poly.type
_entity_poly.pdbx_seq_one_letter_code
_entity_poly.pdbx_strand_id
1 'polypeptide(L)'
;MAGELTFNMVRAPDKSNETQQLKQQHPVFRRAWLAVFGRHGLFGIQSKYFELRVGVQETVEIVMQSYQCYRSSWLLSRMWLQRIYGTLIVMNCWTVPLIHYYGHRRSSSHGAVRARVLLVLSDICLDMLSTIVIPCVLFQTYYAQYEGSKKDFALTFYYRDLSLMGFLNEFQLLLVNGWVDFILQAEANTQVANCIVAVHPWFRDKPGCALVELDGSKWQPHEDTKEAIAEALAQFDQSAVSYLILRHHAALYMPASIQTLSNLVGLKLDNVTLVEWEEDAALTNTHHPKLLFLFLVRFNATTLPPGMLSMDFPKLLLDVEICVSTLPRLPSVLPRVWPSHMWLYVEYANWTAVPDVVFDMKLDALHLSYNLIHE
;
A
#
# COMPACT_ATOMS: atom_id res chain seq x y z
N MET A 1 54.50 75.42 -18.34
CA MET A 1 55.68 74.56 -18.46
C MET A 1 55.41 73.30 -17.66
N ALA A 2 55.46 72.15 -18.34
CA ALA A 2 55.65 70.77 -17.85
C ALA A 2 54.95 70.29 -16.57
N GLY A 3 54.32 69.11 -16.68
CA GLY A 3 53.95 68.28 -15.54
C GLY A 3 53.15 67.06 -15.99
N GLU A 4 53.85 66.03 -16.46
CA GLU A 4 53.31 64.70 -16.80
C GLU A 4 52.47 64.09 -15.67
N LEU A 5 51.46 63.30 -16.03
CA LEU A 5 51.07 62.08 -15.31
C LEU A 5 50.33 61.17 -16.31
N THR A 6 51.04 60.16 -16.79
CA THR A 6 50.57 59.11 -17.70
C THR A 6 49.54 58.21 -17.01
N PHE A 7 48.35 58.10 -17.60
CA PHE A 7 47.29 57.19 -17.20
C PHE A 7 47.61 55.77 -17.69
N ASN A 8 48.09 54.90 -16.80
CA ASN A 8 48.20 53.47 -17.06
C ASN A 8 46.81 52.82 -16.92
N MET A 9 46.13 52.57 -18.04
CA MET A 9 44.98 51.65 -18.07
C MET A 9 45.48 50.21 -17.89
N VAL A 10 45.22 49.64 -16.71
CA VAL A 10 45.40 48.21 -16.42
C VAL A 10 44.49 47.42 -17.38
N ARG A 11 45.13 46.59 -18.22
CA ARG A 11 44.47 45.68 -19.17
C ARG A 11 43.64 44.64 -18.40
N ALA A 12 42.38 44.46 -18.80
CA ALA A 12 41.49 43.43 -18.26
C ALA A 12 42.10 42.02 -18.38
N PRO A 13 41.85 41.10 -17.43
CA PRO A 13 42.42 39.76 -17.45
C PRO A 13 41.88 38.94 -18.63
N ASP A 14 42.79 38.26 -19.31
CA ASP A 14 42.54 37.46 -20.50
C ASP A 14 41.85 36.14 -20.13
N LYS A 15 40.54 36.03 -20.43
CA LYS A 15 39.69 34.85 -20.17
C LYS A 15 40.12 33.59 -20.92
N SER A 16 41.07 33.69 -21.85
CA SER A 16 41.57 32.55 -22.64
C SER A 16 42.49 31.62 -21.84
N ASN A 17 43.15 32.12 -20.78
CA ASN A 17 44.07 31.33 -19.96
C ASN A 17 43.37 30.47 -18.89
N GLU A 18 42.25 30.92 -18.33
CA GLU A 18 41.47 30.14 -17.34
C GLU A 18 40.80 28.90 -17.97
N THR A 19 40.32 29.02 -19.22
CA THR A 19 39.73 27.87 -19.94
C THR A 19 40.78 26.87 -20.42
N GLN A 20 42.03 27.28 -20.60
CA GLN A 20 43.15 26.37 -20.89
C GLN A 20 43.67 25.65 -19.63
N GLN A 21 43.68 26.32 -18.47
CA GLN A 21 44.10 25.70 -17.20
C GLN A 21 43.12 24.63 -16.69
N LEU A 22 41.80 24.85 -16.82
CA LEU A 22 40.79 23.83 -16.47
C LEU A 22 40.84 22.59 -17.38
N LYS A 23 41.31 22.71 -18.63
CA LYS A 23 41.48 21.58 -19.56
C LYS A 23 42.70 20.70 -19.24
N GLN A 24 43.69 21.21 -18.51
CA GLN A 24 44.93 20.49 -18.19
C GLN A 24 44.90 19.77 -16.84
N GLN A 25 43.95 20.06 -15.95
CA GLN A 25 44.07 19.66 -14.54
C GLN A 25 43.81 18.19 -14.21
N HIS A 26 43.12 17.39 -15.04
CA HIS A 26 42.97 15.95 -14.76
C HIS A 26 43.02 15.05 -16.02
N PRO A 27 44.19 14.90 -16.66
CA PRO A 27 44.34 14.00 -17.81
C PRO A 27 44.08 12.53 -17.43
N VAL A 28 44.37 12.16 -16.18
CA VAL A 28 44.10 10.81 -15.64
C VAL A 28 42.60 10.59 -15.46
N PHE A 29 41.89 11.53 -14.87
CA PHE A 29 40.42 11.44 -14.71
C PHE A 29 39.72 11.40 -16.06
N ARG A 30 40.12 12.25 -17.01
CA ARG A 30 39.54 12.24 -18.36
C ARG A 30 39.84 10.93 -19.10
N ARG A 31 41.03 10.35 -18.94
CA ARG A 31 41.38 9.05 -19.52
C ARG A 31 40.58 7.91 -18.87
N ALA A 32 40.44 7.91 -17.54
CA ALA A 32 39.61 6.96 -16.81
C ALA A 32 38.14 7.08 -17.21
N TRP A 33 37.61 8.30 -17.29
CA TRP A 33 36.24 8.58 -17.73
C TRP A 33 35.98 8.12 -19.17
N LEU A 34 36.92 8.36 -20.09
CA LEU A 34 36.80 7.87 -21.47
C LEU A 34 36.99 6.35 -21.58
N ALA A 35 37.79 5.73 -20.72
CA ALA A 35 37.94 4.29 -20.67
C ALA A 35 36.69 3.60 -20.09
N VAL A 36 35.95 4.26 -19.21
CA VAL A 36 34.74 3.72 -18.58
C VAL A 36 33.49 4.09 -19.39
N PHE A 37 33.27 5.36 -19.68
CA PHE A 37 32.05 5.91 -20.32
C PHE A 37 32.26 6.42 -21.76
N GLY A 38 33.46 6.32 -22.32
CA GLY A 38 33.69 6.67 -23.73
C GLY A 38 32.98 5.71 -24.69
N ARG A 39 32.87 6.08 -25.97
CA ARG A 39 32.14 5.28 -26.99
C ARG A 39 32.55 3.81 -27.06
N HIS A 40 33.84 3.53 -26.86
CA HIS A 40 34.44 2.19 -26.83
C HIS A 40 34.85 1.75 -25.42
N GLY A 41 34.54 2.56 -24.40
CA GLY A 41 34.82 2.23 -23.01
C GLY A 41 33.92 1.10 -22.50
N LEU A 42 34.12 0.68 -21.25
CA LEU A 42 33.39 -0.44 -20.65
C LEU A 42 31.86 -0.32 -20.79
N PHE A 43 31.31 0.88 -20.52
CA PHE A 43 29.88 1.24 -20.63
C PHE A 43 29.52 1.91 -21.97
N GLY A 44 30.45 1.93 -22.93
CA GLY A 44 30.24 2.54 -24.24
C GLY A 44 29.25 1.78 -25.10
N ILE A 45 28.48 2.49 -25.92
CA ILE A 45 27.52 1.91 -26.88
C ILE A 45 28.21 0.97 -27.89
N GLN A 46 29.49 1.21 -28.20
CA GLN A 46 30.29 0.36 -29.11
C GLN A 46 31.24 -0.58 -28.36
N SER A 47 31.01 -0.80 -27.06
CA SER A 47 31.78 -1.76 -26.25
C SER A 47 31.61 -3.19 -26.75
N LYS A 48 32.65 -4.01 -26.53
CA LYS A 48 32.61 -5.47 -26.74
C LYS A 48 31.73 -6.18 -25.70
N TYR A 49 31.57 -5.59 -24.52
CA TYR A 49 30.79 -6.13 -23.41
C TYR A 49 29.34 -5.61 -23.38
N PHE A 50 28.93 -4.85 -24.40
CA PHE A 50 27.61 -4.21 -24.44
C PHE A 50 26.46 -5.22 -24.26
N GLU A 51 26.48 -6.32 -25.03
CA GLU A 51 25.41 -7.32 -25.01
C GLU A 51 25.32 -8.05 -23.66
N LEU A 52 26.47 -8.38 -23.05
CA LEU A 52 26.52 -9.02 -21.73
C LEU A 52 25.96 -8.10 -20.64
N ARG A 53 26.35 -6.82 -20.65
CA ARG A 53 25.88 -5.82 -19.68
C ARG A 53 24.37 -5.61 -19.80
N VAL A 54 23.87 -5.45 -21.02
CA VAL A 54 22.43 -5.30 -21.27
C VAL A 54 21.71 -6.57 -20.80
N GLY A 55 22.16 -7.77 -21.16
CA GLY A 55 21.53 -9.00 -20.68
C GLY A 55 21.45 -9.12 -19.15
N VAL A 56 22.49 -8.70 -18.43
CA VAL A 56 22.46 -8.66 -16.94
C VAL A 56 21.46 -7.62 -16.44
N GLN A 57 21.46 -6.41 -17.01
CA GLN A 57 20.53 -5.34 -16.62
C GLN A 57 19.07 -5.76 -16.81
N GLU A 58 18.74 -6.27 -17.99
CA GLU A 58 17.39 -6.73 -18.35
C GLU A 58 16.94 -7.88 -17.44
N THR A 59 17.86 -8.78 -17.07
CA THR A 59 17.54 -9.85 -16.10
C THR A 59 17.17 -9.27 -14.74
N VAL A 60 17.96 -8.32 -14.23
CA VAL A 60 17.69 -7.67 -12.94
C VAL A 60 16.38 -6.87 -12.99
N GLU A 61 16.13 -6.16 -14.09
CA GLU A 61 14.92 -5.36 -14.30
C GLU A 61 13.68 -6.25 -14.37
N ILE A 62 13.70 -7.34 -15.13
CA ILE A 62 12.58 -8.30 -15.21
C ILE A 62 12.28 -8.88 -13.83
N VAL A 63 13.32 -9.23 -13.04
CA VAL A 63 13.16 -9.70 -11.66
C VAL A 63 12.47 -8.64 -10.79
N MET A 64 12.93 -7.38 -10.88
CA MET A 64 12.38 -6.28 -10.09
C MET A 64 10.94 -5.93 -10.51
N GLN A 65 10.65 -5.89 -11.81
CA GLN A 65 9.31 -5.63 -12.35
C GLN A 65 8.35 -6.78 -12.04
N SER A 66 8.83 -8.03 -12.05
CA SER A 66 8.05 -9.19 -11.61
C SER A 66 7.67 -9.08 -10.14
N TYR A 67 8.62 -8.66 -9.29
CA TYR A 67 8.35 -8.41 -7.88
C TYR A 67 7.33 -7.29 -7.67
N GLN A 68 7.45 -6.19 -8.42
CA GLN A 68 6.46 -5.10 -8.39
C GLN A 68 5.06 -5.58 -8.81
N CYS A 69 4.98 -6.41 -9.86
CA CYS A 69 3.71 -7.00 -10.30
C CYS A 69 3.10 -7.95 -9.26
N TYR A 70 3.92 -8.75 -8.57
CA TYR A 70 3.50 -9.61 -7.47
C TYR A 70 2.95 -8.80 -6.30
N ARG A 71 3.70 -7.81 -5.81
CA ARG A 71 3.22 -6.92 -4.75
C ARG A 71 1.93 -6.21 -5.16
N SER A 72 1.85 -5.79 -6.41
CA SER A 72 0.64 -5.20 -6.97
C SER A 72 -0.55 -6.17 -7.00
N SER A 73 -0.38 -7.48 -7.15
CA SER A 73 -1.51 -8.42 -7.17
C SER A 73 -2.08 -8.72 -5.77
N TRP A 74 -1.27 -8.48 -4.73
CA TRP A 74 -1.69 -8.54 -3.34
C TRP A 74 -2.35 -7.25 -2.84
N LEU A 75 -1.95 -6.10 -3.40
CA LEU A 75 -2.36 -4.78 -2.91
C LEU A 75 -3.41 -4.11 -3.80
N LEU A 76 -3.36 -4.30 -5.12
CA LEU A 76 -4.32 -3.69 -6.04
C LEU A 76 -5.49 -4.62 -6.32
N SER A 77 -6.69 -4.14 -6.02
CA SER A 77 -7.95 -4.73 -6.49
C SER A 77 -8.27 -4.32 -7.94
N ARG A 78 -7.65 -3.24 -8.43
CA ARG A 78 -7.93 -2.64 -9.74
C ARG A 78 -7.32 -3.48 -10.86
N MET A 79 -8.18 -4.24 -11.53
CA MET A 79 -7.80 -5.08 -12.68
C MET A 79 -7.04 -4.33 -13.77
N TRP A 80 -7.32 -3.04 -14.00
CA TRP A 80 -6.63 -2.27 -15.05
C TRP A 80 -5.16 -1.99 -14.72
N LEU A 81 -4.82 -1.73 -13.46
CA LEU A 81 -3.43 -1.53 -13.03
C LEU A 81 -2.65 -2.84 -13.04
N GLN A 82 -3.26 -3.92 -12.57
CA GLN A 82 -2.68 -5.26 -12.63
C GLN A 82 -2.33 -5.66 -14.08
N ARG A 83 -3.22 -5.33 -15.04
CA ARG A 83 -2.97 -5.54 -16.48
C ARG A 83 -1.82 -4.68 -17.01
N ILE A 84 -1.66 -3.44 -16.54
CA ILE A 84 -0.54 -2.57 -16.92
C ILE A 84 0.79 -3.19 -16.46
N TYR A 85 0.91 -3.59 -15.20
CA TYR A 85 2.12 -4.25 -14.69
C TYR A 85 2.46 -5.52 -15.47
N GLY A 86 1.48 -6.37 -15.75
CA GLY A 86 1.68 -7.56 -16.58
C GLY A 86 2.10 -7.23 -18.02
N THR A 87 1.51 -6.19 -18.61
CA THR A 87 1.86 -5.74 -19.97
C THR A 87 3.28 -5.18 -20.05
N LEU A 88 3.73 -4.45 -19.02
CA LEU A 88 5.09 -3.90 -18.95
C LEU A 88 6.15 -5.02 -18.94
N ILE A 89 5.92 -6.09 -18.17
CA ILE A 89 6.82 -7.26 -18.15
C ILE A 89 6.88 -7.92 -19.55
N VAL A 90 5.74 -8.13 -20.19
CA VAL A 90 5.70 -8.73 -21.54
C VAL A 90 6.41 -7.84 -22.56
N MET A 91 6.19 -6.53 -22.49
CA MET A 91 6.88 -5.57 -23.35
C MET A 91 8.39 -5.63 -23.13
N ASN A 92 8.86 -5.69 -21.89
CA ASN A 92 10.27 -5.80 -21.59
C ASN A 92 10.88 -7.07 -22.20
N CYS A 93 10.25 -8.24 -21.96
CA CYS A 93 10.66 -9.52 -22.53
C CYS A 93 10.69 -9.55 -24.07
N TRP A 94 9.84 -8.77 -24.75
CA TRP A 94 9.77 -8.71 -26.22
C TRP A 94 10.66 -7.63 -26.84
N THR A 95 11.04 -6.61 -26.08
CA THR A 95 11.83 -5.47 -26.56
C THR A 95 13.18 -5.94 -27.11
N VAL A 96 13.91 -6.77 -26.34
CA VAL A 96 15.23 -7.26 -26.74
C VAL A 96 15.16 -8.13 -28.01
N PRO A 97 14.36 -9.21 -28.09
CA PRO A 97 14.27 -10.02 -29.30
C PRO A 97 13.81 -9.25 -30.54
N LEU A 98 12.83 -8.35 -30.40
CA LEU A 98 12.31 -7.55 -31.53
C LEU A 98 13.39 -6.63 -32.09
N ILE A 99 14.11 -5.90 -31.22
CA ILE A 99 15.16 -4.98 -31.68
C ILE A 99 16.31 -5.75 -32.32
N HIS A 100 16.69 -6.91 -31.80
CA HIS A 100 17.69 -7.77 -32.43
C HIS A 100 17.23 -8.33 -33.78
N TYR A 101 15.97 -8.77 -33.90
CA TYR A 101 15.38 -9.27 -35.14
C TYR A 101 15.36 -8.20 -36.25
N TYR A 102 14.86 -6.99 -35.94
CA TYR A 102 14.84 -5.88 -36.88
C TYR A 102 16.24 -5.32 -37.17
N GLY A 103 17.14 -5.35 -36.18
CA GLY A 103 18.53 -4.95 -36.30
C GLY A 103 19.34 -5.85 -37.23
N HIS A 104 19.18 -7.18 -37.12
CA HIS A 104 19.88 -8.15 -37.98
C HIS A 104 19.46 -8.06 -39.45
N ARG A 105 18.18 -7.73 -39.70
CA ARG A 105 17.65 -7.55 -41.06
C ARG A 105 18.27 -6.35 -41.80
N ARG A 106 18.91 -5.43 -41.05
CA ARG A 106 19.51 -4.19 -41.55
C ARG A 106 21.02 -4.22 -41.27
N SER A 107 21.72 -5.15 -41.93
CA SER A 107 23.17 -5.37 -41.81
C SER A 107 24.00 -4.20 -42.36
N SER A 108 24.05 -3.11 -41.59
CA SER A 108 24.93 -1.96 -41.78
C SER A 108 25.47 -1.54 -40.42
N SER A 109 26.74 -1.11 -40.34
CA SER A 109 27.39 -0.68 -39.09
C SER A 109 26.58 0.39 -38.32
N HIS A 110 25.86 1.27 -39.04
CA HIS A 110 24.96 2.25 -38.44
C HIS A 110 23.66 1.66 -37.86
N GLY A 111 23.20 0.52 -38.38
CA GLY A 111 22.02 -0.20 -37.88
C GLY A 111 22.25 -0.79 -36.48
N ALA A 112 23.44 -1.34 -36.23
CA ALA A 112 23.81 -1.88 -34.92
C ALA A 112 23.83 -0.79 -33.82
N VAL A 113 24.40 0.38 -34.11
CA VAL A 113 24.41 1.49 -33.14
C VAL A 113 22.99 1.99 -32.84
N ARG A 114 22.11 2.06 -33.85
CA ARG A 114 20.71 2.44 -33.67
C ARG A 114 19.95 1.43 -32.80
N ALA A 115 20.12 0.13 -33.05
CA ALA A 115 19.50 -0.92 -32.24
C ALA A 115 19.91 -0.80 -30.75
N ARG A 116 21.19 -0.57 -30.48
CA ARG A 116 21.71 -0.39 -29.11
C ARG A 116 21.16 0.85 -28.40
N VAL A 117 20.98 1.96 -29.13
CA VAL A 117 20.34 3.18 -28.58
C VAL A 117 18.85 2.93 -28.31
N LEU A 118 18.16 2.23 -29.20
CA LEU A 118 16.74 1.90 -29.02
C LEU A 118 16.50 1.00 -27.81
N LEU A 119 17.40 0.03 -27.54
CA LEU A 119 17.34 -0.81 -26.34
C LEU A 119 17.37 0.05 -25.08
N VAL A 120 18.38 0.91 -24.94
CA VAL A 120 18.54 1.79 -23.76
C VAL A 120 17.37 2.77 -23.62
N LEU A 121 16.84 3.32 -24.71
CA LEU A 121 15.70 4.22 -24.65
C LEU A 121 14.42 3.50 -24.22
N SER A 122 14.20 2.27 -24.70
CA SER A 122 13.03 1.48 -24.36
C SER A 122 13.03 1.08 -22.88
N ASP A 123 14.18 0.61 -22.38
CA ASP A 123 14.46 0.31 -20.97
C ASP A 123 14.12 1.51 -20.06
N ILE A 124 14.69 2.70 -20.33
CA ILE A 124 14.35 3.94 -19.59
C ILE A 124 12.85 4.24 -19.61
N CYS A 125 12.18 4.06 -20.74
CA CYS A 125 10.74 4.34 -20.83
C CYS A 125 9.90 3.37 -20.00
N LEU A 126 10.21 2.07 -20.02
CA LEU A 126 9.48 1.05 -19.25
C LEU A 126 9.71 1.24 -17.74
N ASP A 127 10.92 1.59 -17.34
CA ASP A 127 11.25 1.93 -15.95
C ASP A 127 10.52 3.19 -15.47
N MET A 128 10.48 4.27 -16.26
CA MET A 128 9.75 5.48 -15.89
C MET A 128 8.24 5.23 -15.76
N LEU A 129 7.67 4.38 -16.64
CA LEU A 129 6.25 4.03 -16.59
C LEU A 129 5.90 3.28 -15.30
N SER A 130 6.72 2.30 -14.92
CA SER A 130 6.46 1.48 -13.72
C SER A 130 6.72 2.23 -12.42
N THR A 131 7.80 3.02 -12.34
CA THR A 131 8.29 3.62 -11.09
C THR A 131 7.72 5.02 -10.80
N ILE A 132 7.33 5.77 -11.83
CA ILE A 132 6.87 7.16 -11.66
C ILE A 132 5.41 7.29 -12.08
N VAL A 133 5.07 6.87 -13.30
CA VAL A 133 3.74 7.14 -13.86
C VAL A 133 2.64 6.43 -13.07
N ILE A 134 2.82 5.15 -12.74
CA ILE A 134 1.82 4.39 -11.97
C ILE A 134 1.59 5.00 -10.56
N PRO A 135 2.63 5.24 -9.73
CA PRO A 135 2.45 5.93 -8.45
C PRO A 135 1.83 7.33 -8.56
N CYS A 136 2.23 8.12 -9.57
CA CYS A 136 1.65 9.45 -9.78
C CYS A 136 0.17 9.39 -10.15
N VAL A 137 -0.25 8.43 -10.99
CA VAL A 137 -1.66 8.24 -11.34
C VAL A 137 -2.47 7.85 -10.10
N LEU A 138 -1.97 6.90 -9.29
CA LEU A 138 -2.59 6.53 -8.02
C LEU A 138 -2.73 7.73 -7.09
N PHE A 139 -1.64 8.46 -6.86
CA PHE A 139 -1.64 9.66 -6.04
C PHE A 139 -2.64 10.70 -6.53
N GLN A 140 -2.70 10.95 -7.84
CA GLN A 140 -3.64 11.91 -8.42
C GLN A 140 -5.10 11.54 -8.16
N THR A 141 -5.44 10.24 -8.23
CA THR A 141 -6.82 9.79 -7.96
C THR A 141 -7.25 10.06 -6.52
N TYR A 142 -6.34 9.92 -5.54
CA TYR A 142 -6.62 10.25 -4.15
C TYR A 142 -6.55 11.75 -3.88
N TYR A 143 -5.62 12.47 -4.51
CA TYR A 143 -5.53 13.93 -4.40
C TYR A 143 -6.81 14.62 -4.90
N ALA A 144 -7.43 14.09 -5.96
CA ALA A 144 -8.72 14.60 -6.44
C ALA A 144 -9.87 14.42 -5.42
N GLN A 145 -9.73 13.51 -4.47
CA GLN A 145 -10.69 13.24 -3.40
C GLN A 145 -10.33 13.95 -2.09
N TYR A 146 -9.16 14.59 -2.02
CA TYR A 146 -8.68 15.30 -0.85
C TYR A 146 -9.35 16.68 -0.73
N GLU A 147 -9.99 16.94 0.41
CA GLU A 147 -10.67 18.21 0.67
C GLU A 147 -9.70 19.19 1.35
N GLY A 148 -9.01 20.02 0.56
CA GLY A 148 -7.99 20.95 1.05
C GLY A 148 -8.46 21.94 2.13
N SER A 149 -9.77 22.17 2.25
CA SER A 149 -10.35 23.03 3.31
C SER A 149 -10.25 22.42 4.70
N LYS A 150 -10.34 21.09 4.83
CA LYS A 150 -10.29 20.38 6.12
C LYS A 150 -8.92 19.77 6.41
N LYS A 151 -8.00 19.88 5.44
CA LYS A 151 -6.70 19.20 5.43
C LYS A 151 -6.80 17.66 5.56
N ASP A 152 -7.94 17.08 5.20
CA ASP A 152 -8.24 15.66 5.34
C ASP A 152 -9.16 15.20 4.19
N PHE A 153 -9.36 13.89 4.06
CA PHE A 153 -10.37 13.32 3.18
C PHE A 153 -11.79 13.57 3.75
N ALA A 154 -12.79 13.68 2.88
CA ALA A 154 -14.17 13.83 3.33
C ALA A 154 -14.58 12.62 4.18
N LEU A 155 -15.31 12.83 5.28
CA LEU A 155 -15.74 11.77 6.20
C LEU A 155 -16.42 10.57 5.48
N THR A 156 -17.19 10.85 4.42
CA THR A 156 -17.83 9.84 3.56
C THR A 156 -16.85 8.89 2.83
N PHE A 157 -15.59 9.26 2.71
CA PHE A 157 -14.53 8.42 2.14
C PHE A 157 -14.14 7.32 3.11
N TYR A 158 -13.93 7.67 4.40
CA TYR A 158 -13.64 6.73 5.48
C TYR A 158 -14.82 5.78 5.73
N TYR A 159 -16.07 6.28 5.64
CA TYR A 159 -17.27 5.45 5.78
C TYR A 159 -17.53 4.48 4.61
N ARG A 160 -16.92 4.69 3.44
CA ARG A 160 -17.04 3.74 2.32
C ARG A 160 -15.94 2.69 2.43
N ASP A 161 -16.33 1.50 2.87
CA ASP A 161 -15.42 0.36 3.09
C ASP A 161 -14.51 0.07 1.88
N LEU A 162 -15.05 0.13 0.67
CA LEU A 162 -14.30 -0.02 -0.59
C LEU A 162 -13.23 1.08 -0.81
N SER A 163 -13.55 2.32 -0.44
CA SER A 163 -12.65 3.47 -0.62
C SER A 163 -11.53 3.47 0.41
N LEU A 164 -11.86 3.20 1.67
CA LEU A 164 -10.88 3.04 2.75
C LEU A 164 -9.93 1.87 2.47
N MET A 165 -10.47 0.72 2.04
CA MET A 165 -9.64 -0.44 1.75
C MET A 165 -8.74 -0.24 0.54
N GLY A 166 -9.30 0.33 -0.52
CA GLY A 166 -8.53 0.72 -1.70
C GLY A 166 -7.37 1.63 -1.30
N PHE A 167 -7.63 2.66 -0.48
CA PHE A 167 -6.60 3.57 0.00
C PHE A 167 -5.51 2.87 0.79
N LEU A 168 -5.87 2.11 1.83
CA LEU A 168 -4.89 1.46 2.72
C LEU A 168 -3.98 0.49 1.98
N ASN A 169 -4.53 -0.28 1.03
CA ASN A 169 -3.73 -1.22 0.24
C ASN A 169 -2.91 -0.50 -0.84
N GLU A 170 -3.50 0.46 -1.55
CA GLU A 170 -2.83 1.19 -2.65
C GLU A 170 -1.71 2.10 -2.12
N PHE A 171 -1.86 2.68 -0.92
CA PHE A 171 -0.84 3.52 -0.30
C PHE A 171 0.44 2.74 0.05
N GLN A 172 0.32 1.42 0.31
CA GLN A 172 1.49 0.56 0.54
C GLN A 172 2.34 0.32 -0.73
N LEU A 173 1.85 0.68 -1.91
CA LEU A 173 2.65 0.70 -3.14
C LEU A 173 3.43 2.00 -3.29
N LEU A 174 2.99 3.07 -2.64
CA LEU A 174 3.73 4.33 -2.54
C LEU A 174 4.88 4.23 -1.52
N LEU A 175 4.73 3.36 -0.52
CA LEU A 175 5.73 3.10 0.51
C LEU A 175 6.55 1.84 0.16
N VAL A 176 7.84 2.02 -0.13
CA VAL A 176 8.77 0.92 -0.50
C VAL A 176 9.01 0.02 0.72
N ASN A 177 8.45 -1.19 0.71
CA ASN A 177 8.67 -2.17 1.77
C ASN A 177 9.17 -3.50 1.19
N GLY A 178 10.44 -3.79 1.51
CA GLY A 178 10.98 -5.15 1.69
C GLY A 178 11.44 -5.91 0.44
N TRP A 179 12.51 -6.69 0.60
CA TRP A 179 13.11 -7.58 -0.38
C TRP A 179 12.97 -9.01 0.12
N VAL A 180 11.97 -9.78 -0.33
CA VAL A 180 11.96 -11.26 -0.49
C VAL A 180 10.58 -11.58 -1.07
N ASP A 181 10.55 -12.40 -2.13
CA ASP A 181 9.51 -13.40 -2.47
C ASP A 181 9.71 -13.79 -3.94
N PHE A 182 10.81 -14.50 -4.23
CA PHE A 182 11.32 -14.70 -5.59
C PHE A 182 10.81 -15.96 -6.31
N ILE A 183 9.84 -16.72 -5.79
CA ILE A 183 9.59 -18.05 -6.37
C ILE A 183 8.11 -18.27 -6.66
N LEU A 184 7.85 -18.22 -7.98
CA LEU A 184 6.80 -18.84 -8.80
C LEU A 184 5.77 -17.87 -9.40
N GLN A 185 5.00 -18.34 -10.39
CA GLN A 185 4.14 -17.56 -11.30
C GLN A 185 2.64 -17.98 -11.32
N ALA A 186 1.77 -16.99 -11.55
CA ALA A 186 0.41 -16.93 -12.18
C ALA A 186 -0.73 -17.94 -11.88
N GLU A 187 -1.92 -17.41 -11.51
CA GLU A 187 -3.20 -17.60 -12.23
C GLU A 187 -4.36 -16.72 -11.68
N ALA A 188 -5.50 -16.70 -12.40
CA ALA A 188 -6.43 -15.60 -12.53
C ALA A 188 -7.79 -15.74 -11.79
N ASN A 189 -8.24 -14.59 -11.27
CA ASN A 189 -9.60 -14.05 -11.24
C ASN A 189 -10.76 -15.06 -11.20
N THR A 190 -11.10 -15.50 -9.99
CA THR A 190 -12.41 -16.06 -9.67
C THR A 190 -13.15 -15.13 -8.71
N GLN A 191 -14.36 -14.72 -9.07
CA GLN A 191 -15.25 -14.04 -8.12
C GLN A 191 -15.70 -15.09 -7.10
N VAL A 192 -15.22 -14.97 -5.87
CA VAL A 192 -15.60 -15.85 -4.75
C VAL A 192 -16.72 -15.15 -3.97
N ALA A 193 -17.78 -15.89 -3.64
CA ALA A 193 -18.88 -15.38 -2.81
C ALA A 193 -18.33 -14.81 -1.49
N ASN A 194 -18.91 -13.71 -0.99
CA ASN A 194 -18.47 -12.99 0.22
C ASN A 194 -17.11 -12.29 0.14
N CYS A 195 -16.40 -12.39 -1.00
CA CYS A 195 -15.19 -11.61 -1.25
C CYS A 195 -15.50 -10.34 -2.03
N ILE A 196 -15.31 -9.20 -1.40
CA ILE A 196 -15.52 -7.89 -2.05
C ILE A 196 -14.26 -7.44 -2.78
N VAL A 197 -13.10 -7.63 -2.14
CA VAL A 197 -11.79 -7.31 -2.73
C VAL A 197 -10.96 -8.57 -2.84
N ALA A 198 -11.00 -9.20 -4.01
CA ALA A 198 -10.14 -10.33 -4.33
C ALA A 198 -8.71 -9.87 -4.52
N VAL A 199 -7.78 -10.60 -3.91
CA VAL A 199 -6.34 -10.45 -4.12
C VAL A 199 -5.79 -11.77 -4.63
N HIS A 200 -4.72 -11.71 -5.41
CA HIS A 200 -4.20 -12.90 -6.07
C HIS A 200 -2.77 -13.15 -5.59
N PRO A 201 -2.62 -13.72 -4.38
CA PRO A 201 -1.38 -14.32 -3.96
C PRO A 201 -0.87 -15.29 -5.00
N TRP A 202 0.43 -15.24 -5.24
CA TRP A 202 1.06 -16.30 -5.99
C TRP A 202 1.31 -17.51 -5.05
N PHE A 203 1.11 -18.76 -5.52
CA PHE A 203 1.29 -20.05 -4.77
C PHE A 203 0.46 -20.25 -3.52
N ARG A 204 -0.81 -19.87 -3.58
CA ARG A 204 -1.75 -20.23 -2.52
C ARG A 204 -2.79 -21.19 -3.07
N ASP A 205 -3.00 -22.27 -2.34
CA ASP A 205 -4.02 -23.27 -2.65
C ASP A 205 -5.44 -22.74 -2.38
N LYS A 206 -5.54 -21.65 -1.60
CA LYS A 206 -6.79 -20.97 -1.27
C LYS A 206 -6.88 -19.60 -1.94
N PRO A 207 -8.09 -19.15 -2.30
CA PRO A 207 -8.30 -17.81 -2.84
C PRO A 207 -7.94 -16.73 -1.80
N GLY A 208 -7.21 -15.71 -2.24
CA GLY A 208 -6.91 -14.54 -1.43
C GLY A 208 -8.06 -13.53 -1.46
N CYS A 209 -8.51 -13.10 -0.29
CA CYS A 209 -9.48 -12.02 -0.19
C CYS A 209 -9.04 -10.99 0.84
N ALA A 210 -8.84 -9.74 0.40
CA ALA A 210 -8.44 -8.66 1.30
C ALA A 210 -9.62 -8.09 2.08
N LEU A 211 -10.77 -7.92 1.44
CA LEU A 211 -12.02 -7.45 2.07
C LEU A 211 -13.08 -8.55 2.00
N VAL A 212 -13.35 -9.16 3.15
CA VAL A 212 -14.38 -10.19 3.31
C VAL A 212 -15.61 -9.54 3.95
N GLU A 213 -16.76 -9.70 3.31
CA GLU A 213 -18.06 -9.29 3.84
C GLU A 213 -18.96 -10.51 4.02
N LEU A 214 -19.18 -10.89 5.27
CA LEU A 214 -20.16 -11.91 5.65
C LEU A 214 -21.46 -11.21 6.01
N ASP A 215 -22.47 -11.42 5.18
CA ASP A 215 -23.79 -10.79 5.31
C ASP A 215 -24.81 -11.84 5.73
N GLY A 216 -25.15 -11.84 7.03
CA GLY A 216 -26.09 -12.77 7.65
C GLY A 216 -27.50 -12.69 7.06
N SER A 217 -27.87 -11.61 6.37
CA SER A 217 -29.17 -11.54 5.66
C SER A 217 -29.29 -12.51 4.49
N LYS A 218 -28.15 -13.00 3.99
CA LYS A 218 -28.08 -14.01 2.92
C LYS A 218 -28.15 -15.43 3.47
N TRP A 219 -28.03 -15.59 4.79
CA TRP A 219 -27.98 -16.89 5.45
C TRP A 219 -29.34 -17.20 6.05
N GLN A 220 -29.68 -18.47 6.16
CA GLN A 220 -30.91 -18.81 6.88
C GLN A 220 -30.69 -18.57 8.39
N PRO A 221 -31.72 -18.19 9.17
CA PRO A 221 -31.55 -17.85 10.59
C PRO A 221 -30.92 -18.96 11.46
N HIS A 222 -31.04 -20.23 11.06
CA HIS A 222 -30.44 -21.36 11.75
C HIS A 222 -29.00 -21.68 11.28
N GLU A 223 -28.56 -21.07 10.19
CA GLU A 223 -27.21 -21.17 9.63
C GLU A 223 -26.30 -20.05 10.16
N ASP A 224 -26.84 -19.02 10.81
CA ASP A 224 -26.08 -17.93 11.43
C ASP A 224 -25.43 -18.37 12.76
N THR A 225 -24.50 -19.33 12.66
CA THR A 225 -23.79 -19.90 13.82
C THR A 225 -22.29 -19.57 13.81
N LYS A 226 -21.65 -19.75 14.97
CA LYS A 226 -20.19 -19.60 15.15
C LYS A 226 -19.40 -20.45 14.14
N GLU A 227 -19.85 -21.69 13.90
CA GLU A 227 -19.23 -22.64 12.98
C GLU A 227 -19.37 -22.20 11.52
N ALA A 228 -20.53 -21.69 11.13
CA ALA A 228 -20.77 -21.21 9.76
C ALA A 228 -19.89 -19.99 9.42
N ILE A 229 -19.72 -19.06 10.37
CA ILE A 229 -18.77 -17.93 10.21
C ILE A 229 -17.34 -18.47 10.09
N ALA A 230 -16.95 -19.43 10.92
CA ALA A 230 -15.62 -20.04 10.85
C ALA A 230 -15.37 -20.77 9.52
N GLU A 231 -16.36 -21.51 9.02
CA GLU A 231 -16.29 -22.20 7.73
C GLU A 231 -16.21 -21.21 6.57
N ALA A 232 -17.02 -20.14 6.59
CA ALA A 232 -16.99 -19.09 5.58
C ALA A 232 -15.61 -18.40 5.53
N LEU A 233 -14.99 -18.13 6.69
CA LEU A 233 -13.62 -17.58 6.74
C LEU A 233 -12.57 -18.61 6.27
N ALA A 234 -12.78 -19.89 6.53
CA ALA A 234 -11.83 -20.95 6.15
C ALA A 234 -11.76 -21.20 4.64
N GLN A 235 -12.75 -20.72 3.87
CA GLN A 235 -12.72 -20.76 2.39
C GLN A 235 -11.60 -19.91 1.81
N PHE A 236 -11.18 -18.87 2.53
CA PHE A 236 -10.15 -17.95 2.09
C PHE A 236 -8.78 -18.27 2.68
N ASP A 237 -7.77 -17.72 2.04
CA ASP A 237 -6.48 -17.55 2.67
C ASP A 237 -6.58 -16.53 3.83
N GLN A 238 -6.54 -17.03 5.06
CA GLN A 238 -6.63 -16.24 6.29
C GLN A 238 -5.55 -15.15 6.40
N SER A 239 -4.38 -15.36 5.79
CA SER A 239 -3.32 -14.35 5.79
C SER A 239 -3.56 -13.24 4.78
N ALA A 240 -4.46 -13.41 3.81
CA ALA A 240 -4.82 -12.37 2.86
C ALA A 240 -5.90 -11.42 3.41
N VAL A 241 -6.69 -11.88 4.38
CA VAL A 241 -7.76 -11.09 4.99
C VAL A 241 -7.17 -9.95 5.79
N SER A 242 -7.48 -8.74 5.35
CA SER A 242 -6.99 -7.49 5.96
C SER A 242 -8.14 -6.59 6.43
N TYR A 243 -9.35 -6.80 5.93
CA TYR A 243 -10.55 -6.17 6.47
C TYR A 243 -11.70 -7.17 6.48
N LEU A 244 -12.24 -7.43 7.67
CA LEU A 244 -13.43 -8.26 7.88
C LEU A 244 -14.64 -7.38 8.22
N ILE A 245 -15.73 -7.59 7.48
CA ILE A 245 -17.04 -7.01 7.76
C ILE A 245 -18.01 -8.15 8.09
N LEU A 246 -18.63 -8.09 9.27
CA LEU A 246 -19.77 -8.92 9.64
C LEU A 246 -21.01 -8.04 9.68
N ARG A 247 -22.01 -8.36 8.85
CA ARG A 247 -23.18 -7.51 8.65
C ARG A 247 -24.48 -8.29 8.77
N HIS A 248 -25.51 -7.65 9.34
CA HIS A 248 -26.87 -8.20 9.45
C HIS A 248 -26.96 -9.53 10.21
N HIS A 249 -26.14 -9.70 11.26
CA HIS A 249 -26.20 -10.87 12.12
C HIS A 249 -27.17 -10.61 13.29
N ALA A 250 -28.29 -11.33 13.30
CA ALA A 250 -29.31 -11.19 14.34
C ALA A 250 -28.87 -11.80 15.68
N ALA A 251 -27.93 -12.75 15.64
CA ALA A 251 -27.29 -13.34 16.81
C ALA A 251 -25.83 -13.66 16.48
N LEU A 252 -24.92 -12.73 16.75
CA LEU A 252 -23.49 -12.93 16.47
C LEU A 252 -22.82 -13.72 17.59
N TYR A 253 -22.19 -14.83 17.20
CA TYR A 253 -21.25 -15.61 17.98
C TYR A 253 -19.86 -15.50 17.34
N MET A 254 -18.95 -14.76 17.95
CA MET A 254 -17.62 -14.53 17.36
C MET A 254 -16.78 -15.83 17.39
N PRO A 255 -16.30 -16.33 16.24
CA PRO A 255 -15.50 -17.56 16.21
C PRO A 255 -14.05 -17.31 16.62
N ALA A 256 -13.44 -18.31 17.29
CA ALA A 256 -12.02 -18.29 17.63
C ALA A 256 -11.11 -18.22 16.40
N SER A 257 -11.60 -18.61 15.22
CA SER A 257 -10.87 -18.49 13.95
C SER A 257 -10.49 -17.06 13.59
N ILE A 258 -11.10 -16.03 14.20
CA ILE A 258 -10.67 -14.64 14.01
C ILE A 258 -9.18 -14.45 14.34
N GLN A 259 -8.65 -15.17 15.33
CA GLN A 259 -7.23 -15.10 15.71
C GLN A 259 -6.26 -15.59 14.64
N THR A 260 -6.76 -16.29 13.62
CA THR A 260 -5.94 -16.72 12.47
C THR A 260 -5.67 -15.58 11.47
N LEU A 261 -6.42 -14.49 11.56
CA LEU A 261 -6.36 -13.35 10.63
C LEU A 261 -5.21 -12.40 11.00
N SER A 262 -3.97 -12.89 10.87
CA SER A 262 -2.76 -12.18 11.28
C SER A 262 -2.48 -10.83 10.58
N ASN A 263 -3.11 -10.61 9.43
CA ASN A 263 -2.98 -9.38 8.64
C ASN A 263 -4.20 -8.46 8.74
N LEU A 264 -5.10 -8.71 9.70
CA LEU A 264 -6.28 -7.88 9.93
C LEU A 264 -5.87 -6.44 10.30
N VAL A 265 -6.27 -5.50 9.46
CA VAL A 265 -6.10 -4.05 9.60
C VAL A 265 -7.39 -3.43 10.13
N GLY A 266 -8.54 -3.92 9.69
CA GLY A 266 -9.86 -3.41 10.09
C GLY A 266 -10.83 -4.51 10.47
N LEU A 267 -11.68 -4.23 11.45
CA LEU A 267 -12.86 -5.05 11.76
C LEU A 267 -14.09 -4.14 11.82
N LYS A 268 -15.16 -4.51 11.11
CA LYS A 268 -16.43 -3.79 11.15
C LYS A 268 -17.57 -4.74 11.45
N LEU A 269 -18.34 -4.39 12.48
CA LEU A 269 -19.62 -5.02 12.80
C LEU A 269 -20.71 -4.01 12.44
N ASP A 270 -21.60 -4.37 11.51
CA ASP A 270 -22.69 -3.48 11.08
C ASP A 270 -24.06 -4.16 11.18
N ASN A 271 -24.95 -3.58 11.99
CA ASN A 271 -26.30 -4.10 12.23
C ASN A 271 -26.24 -5.52 12.80
N VAL A 272 -25.66 -5.62 14.00
CA VAL A 272 -25.35 -6.88 14.66
C VAL A 272 -25.87 -6.85 16.10
N THR A 273 -26.50 -7.94 16.54
CA THR A 273 -26.76 -8.18 17.96
C THR A 273 -25.78 -9.23 18.49
N LEU A 274 -24.90 -8.82 19.40
CA LEU A 274 -23.88 -9.68 19.95
C LEU A 274 -24.46 -10.61 21.01
N VAL A 275 -24.18 -11.91 20.88
CA VAL A 275 -24.57 -12.93 21.86
C VAL A 275 -23.35 -13.49 22.59
N GLU A 276 -22.29 -13.84 21.86
CA GLU A 276 -21.07 -14.44 22.44
C GLU A 276 -19.81 -13.87 21.75
N TRP A 277 -18.84 -13.43 22.54
CA TRP A 277 -17.48 -13.13 22.08
C TRP A 277 -16.51 -13.27 23.25
N GLU A 278 -16.03 -14.50 23.42
CA GLU A 278 -15.21 -14.92 24.54
C GLU A 278 -13.71 -14.63 24.33
N GLU A 279 -12.91 -14.93 25.35
CA GLU A 279 -11.46 -14.72 25.35
C GLU A 279 -10.71 -15.58 24.31
N ASP A 280 -11.26 -16.74 23.93
CA ASP A 280 -10.71 -17.61 22.88
C ASP A 280 -10.77 -16.98 21.48
N ALA A 281 -11.65 -15.99 21.29
CA ALA A 281 -11.76 -15.17 20.10
C ALA A 281 -11.27 -13.73 20.33
N ALA A 282 -10.42 -13.51 21.35
CA ALA A 282 -9.98 -12.17 21.70
C ALA A 282 -9.12 -11.52 20.61
N LEU A 283 -9.33 -10.22 20.43
CA LEU A 283 -8.40 -9.37 19.69
C LEU A 283 -7.16 -9.15 20.55
N THR A 284 -6.05 -9.73 20.12
CA THR A 284 -4.75 -9.52 20.76
C THR A 284 -3.72 -8.98 19.78
N ASN A 285 -2.69 -8.31 20.28
CA ASN A 285 -1.53 -7.85 19.52
C ASN A 285 -0.71 -9.03 18.99
N THR A 286 -0.70 -10.15 19.71
CA THR A 286 -0.07 -11.39 19.25
C THR A 286 -0.72 -11.91 17.97
N HIS A 287 -2.06 -11.91 17.89
CA HIS A 287 -2.80 -12.44 16.74
C HIS A 287 -3.12 -11.37 15.69
N HIS A 288 -3.27 -10.11 16.07
CA HIS A 288 -3.67 -9.00 15.19
C HIS A 288 -2.73 -7.79 15.36
N PRO A 289 -1.43 -7.94 15.08
CA PRO A 289 -0.44 -6.87 15.29
C PRO A 289 -0.64 -5.66 14.37
N LYS A 290 -1.47 -5.79 13.33
CA LYS A 290 -1.70 -4.76 12.31
C LYS A 290 -3.07 -4.07 12.42
N LEU A 291 -3.87 -4.40 13.43
CA LEU A 291 -5.21 -3.85 13.57
C LEU A 291 -5.12 -2.34 13.86
N LEU A 292 -5.70 -1.53 12.98
CA LEU A 292 -5.67 -0.07 13.02
C LEU A 292 -7.03 0.53 13.40
N PHE A 293 -8.14 -0.08 12.98
CA PHE A 293 -9.46 0.45 13.26
C PHE A 293 -10.51 -0.63 13.57
N LEU A 294 -11.47 -0.27 14.43
CA LEU A 294 -12.60 -1.10 14.83
C LEU A 294 -13.89 -0.29 14.76
N PHE A 295 -14.81 -0.71 13.90
CA PHE A 295 -16.09 -0.03 13.70
C PHE A 295 -17.25 -0.90 14.21
N LEU A 296 -17.98 -0.37 15.18
CA LEU A 296 -19.18 -0.95 15.76
C LEU A 296 -20.38 -0.08 15.39
N VAL A 297 -21.00 -0.38 14.26
CA VAL A 297 -22.11 0.40 13.69
C VAL A 297 -23.42 -0.37 13.89
N ARG A 298 -24.47 0.26 14.43
CA ARG A 298 -25.74 -0.45 14.74
C ARG A 298 -25.48 -1.72 15.56
N PHE A 299 -24.58 -1.58 16.54
CA PHE A 299 -24.10 -2.67 17.37
C PHE A 299 -24.93 -2.75 18.65
N ASN A 300 -25.58 -3.89 18.86
CA ASN A 300 -26.42 -4.15 20.03
C ASN A 300 -25.75 -5.14 20.98
N ALA A 301 -25.37 -4.67 22.15
CA ALA A 301 -24.76 -5.47 23.21
C ALA A 301 -25.05 -4.83 24.58
N THR A 302 -25.08 -5.66 25.62
CA THR A 302 -25.27 -5.20 27.01
C THR A 302 -24.00 -4.59 27.60
N THR A 303 -22.84 -5.15 27.25
CA THR A 303 -21.51 -4.69 27.67
C THR A 303 -20.50 -4.97 26.55
N LEU A 304 -19.33 -4.33 26.59
CA LEU A 304 -18.22 -4.74 25.73
C LEU A 304 -17.81 -6.18 26.08
N PRO A 305 -17.61 -7.04 25.07
CA PRO A 305 -17.35 -8.46 25.30
C PRO A 305 -15.92 -8.74 25.80
N PRO A 306 -15.70 -9.88 26.49
CA PRO A 306 -14.37 -10.33 26.91
C PRO A 306 -13.33 -10.33 25.79
N GLY A 307 -13.71 -10.73 24.57
CA GLY A 307 -12.79 -10.72 23.43
C GLY A 307 -12.29 -9.33 23.01
N MET A 308 -12.91 -8.26 23.49
CA MET A 308 -12.44 -6.88 23.31
C MET A 308 -11.68 -6.31 24.52
N LEU A 309 -11.43 -7.12 25.53
CA LEU A 309 -10.90 -6.72 26.84
C LEU A 309 -9.59 -7.44 27.21
N SER A 310 -8.90 -8.05 26.24
CA SER A 310 -7.61 -8.70 26.47
C SER A 310 -6.53 -7.70 26.88
N MET A 311 -5.70 -8.07 27.86
CA MET A 311 -4.55 -7.26 28.30
C MET A 311 -3.45 -7.14 27.24
N ASP A 312 -3.38 -8.07 26.30
CA ASP A 312 -2.50 -7.98 25.13
C ASP A 312 -3.27 -7.37 23.95
N PHE A 313 -4.04 -6.30 24.13
CA PHE A 313 -4.85 -5.71 23.05
C PHE A 313 -3.97 -5.14 21.90
N PRO A 314 -4.46 -5.07 20.64
CA PRO A 314 -3.69 -4.55 19.52
C PRO A 314 -3.14 -3.14 19.76
N LYS A 315 -1.81 -3.00 19.66
CA LYS A 315 -1.12 -1.76 20.04
C LYS A 315 -1.14 -0.67 18.98
N LEU A 316 -1.39 -1.04 17.72
CA LEU A 316 -1.51 -0.11 16.61
C LEU A 316 -2.95 0.38 16.39
N LEU A 317 -3.90 -0.01 17.24
CA LEU A 317 -5.28 0.45 17.10
C LEU A 317 -5.34 1.96 17.31
N LEU A 318 -5.71 2.69 16.25
CA LEU A 318 -5.78 4.14 16.22
C LEU A 318 -7.21 4.66 16.30
N ASP A 319 -8.18 3.89 15.84
CA ASP A 319 -9.54 4.38 15.66
C ASP A 319 -10.59 3.37 16.12
N VAL A 320 -11.46 3.79 17.03
CA VAL A 320 -12.63 3.03 17.45
C VAL A 320 -13.87 3.89 17.26
N GLU A 321 -14.76 3.43 16.39
CA GLU A 321 -16.04 4.08 16.16
C GLU A 321 -17.18 3.21 16.68
N ILE A 322 -17.99 3.76 17.59
CA ILE A 322 -19.20 3.17 18.13
C ILE A 322 -20.36 4.07 17.70
N CYS A 323 -21.06 3.67 16.64
CA CYS A 323 -22.05 4.51 15.98
C CYS A 323 -23.42 3.84 16.01
N VAL A 324 -24.46 4.57 16.44
CA VAL A 324 -25.85 4.06 16.51
C VAL A 324 -25.93 2.78 17.36
N SER A 325 -25.31 2.78 18.54
CA SER A 325 -25.22 1.59 19.41
C SER A 325 -26.13 1.69 20.62
N THR A 326 -26.60 0.54 21.12
CA THR A 326 -27.33 0.44 22.40
C THR A 326 -26.39 0.22 23.59
N LEU A 327 -25.07 0.25 23.39
CA LEU A 327 -24.08 0.01 24.42
C LEU A 327 -24.18 1.07 25.54
N PRO A 328 -24.63 0.70 26.75
CA PRO A 328 -25.03 1.66 27.76
C PRO A 328 -23.85 2.40 28.40
N ARG A 329 -22.68 1.74 28.51
CA ARG A 329 -21.47 2.31 29.10
C ARG A 329 -20.24 1.49 28.73
N LEU A 330 -19.08 2.13 28.77
CA LEU A 330 -17.78 1.50 28.61
C LEU A 330 -17.27 0.90 29.95
N PRO A 331 -16.62 -0.28 29.96
CA PRO A 331 -16.04 -0.86 31.17
C PRO A 331 -14.86 -0.06 31.70
N SER A 332 -14.73 0.05 33.04
CA SER A 332 -13.65 0.80 33.70
C SER A 332 -12.23 0.26 33.46
N VAL A 333 -12.09 -0.92 32.85
CA VAL A 333 -10.80 -1.54 32.54
C VAL A 333 -10.15 -0.98 31.27
N LEU A 334 -10.94 -0.32 30.40
CA LEU A 334 -10.47 0.16 29.10
C LEU A 334 -9.18 1.00 29.13
N PRO A 335 -8.95 1.94 30.08
CA PRO A 335 -7.73 2.74 30.11
C PRO A 335 -6.44 1.92 30.26
N ARG A 336 -6.56 0.66 30.72
CA ARG A 336 -5.43 -0.28 30.87
C ARG A 336 -5.30 -1.26 29.71
N VAL A 337 -6.38 -1.44 28.95
CA VAL A 337 -6.52 -2.48 27.93
C VAL A 337 -6.35 -1.88 26.53
N TRP A 338 -7.09 -0.83 26.22
CA TRP A 338 -6.97 -0.16 24.92
C TRP A 338 -5.74 0.75 24.87
N PRO A 339 -5.13 0.92 23.68
CA PRO A 339 -3.97 1.78 23.53
C PRO A 339 -4.29 3.25 23.82
N SER A 340 -3.29 3.99 24.28
CA SER A 340 -3.34 5.45 24.37
C SER A 340 -3.17 6.10 23.00
N HIS A 341 -3.55 7.37 22.87
CA HIS A 341 -3.44 8.20 21.67
C HIS A 341 -4.30 7.70 20.49
N MET A 342 -5.41 7.04 20.81
CA MET A 342 -6.42 6.65 19.83
C MET A 342 -7.53 7.71 19.70
N TRP A 343 -8.27 7.63 18.61
CA TRP A 343 -9.52 8.34 18.40
C TRP A 343 -10.69 7.47 18.84
N LEU A 344 -11.62 8.07 19.56
CA LEU A 344 -12.84 7.42 20.00
C LEU A 344 -14.04 8.22 19.52
N TYR A 345 -14.84 7.62 18.65
CA TYR A 345 -16.12 8.16 18.21
C TYR A 345 -17.23 7.36 18.88
N VAL A 346 -18.10 8.04 19.61
CA VAL A 346 -19.32 7.46 20.18
C VAL A 346 -20.48 8.34 19.75
N GLU A 347 -21.12 7.99 18.64
CA GLU A 347 -22.18 8.80 18.05
C GLU A 347 -23.52 8.06 18.07
N TYR A 348 -24.61 8.77 18.34
CA TYR A 348 -25.96 8.19 18.39
C TYR A 348 -26.07 6.99 19.37
N ALA A 349 -25.36 7.01 20.49
CA ALA A 349 -25.35 5.93 21.48
C ALA A 349 -26.36 6.14 22.63
N ASN A 350 -27.19 7.18 22.55
CA ASN A 350 -28.14 7.58 23.60
C ASN A 350 -27.50 7.79 24.99
N TRP A 351 -26.21 8.13 25.04
CA TRP A 351 -25.56 8.44 26.31
C TRP A 351 -26.14 9.71 26.90
N THR A 352 -26.47 9.67 28.19
CA THR A 352 -27.01 10.82 28.93
C THR A 352 -25.95 11.61 29.69
N ALA A 353 -24.78 11.01 29.90
CA ALA A 353 -23.60 11.62 30.52
C ALA A 353 -22.33 10.97 29.96
N VAL A 354 -21.21 11.66 30.05
CA VAL A 354 -19.89 11.10 29.68
C VAL A 354 -19.39 10.22 30.82
N PRO A 355 -19.12 8.92 30.61
CA PRO A 355 -18.62 8.03 31.66
C PRO A 355 -17.21 8.43 32.13
N ASP A 356 -16.96 8.31 33.44
CA ASP A 356 -15.66 8.64 34.07
C ASP A 356 -14.46 7.97 33.37
N VAL A 357 -14.67 6.72 32.92
CA VAL A 357 -13.64 5.95 32.22
C VAL A 357 -13.10 6.66 30.98
N VAL A 358 -13.91 7.47 30.29
CA VAL A 358 -13.47 8.20 29.10
C VAL A 358 -12.45 9.29 29.46
N PHE A 359 -12.57 9.89 30.65
CA PHE A 359 -11.60 10.88 31.13
C PHE A 359 -10.28 10.23 31.57
N ASP A 360 -10.32 8.97 32.01
CA ASP A 360 -9.13 8.19 32.34
C ASP A 360 -8.39 7.69 31.08
N MET A 361 -9.09 7.61 29.94
CA MET A 361 -8.49 7.24 28.66
C MET A 361 -7.67 8.40 28.09
N LYS A 362 -6.41 8.12 27.73
CA LYS A 362 -5.54 9.09 27.06
C LYS A 362 -5.85 9.13 25.57
N LEU A 363 -6.93 9.81 25.18
CA LEU A 363 -7.38 9.92 23.79
C LEU A 363 -6.74 11.13 23.09
N ASP A 364 -6.51 11.00 21.79
CA ASP A 364 -6.10 12.14 20.93
C ASP A 364 -7.30 12.91 20.39
N ALA A 365 -8.43 12.21 20.17
CA ALA A 365 -9.70 12.80 19.76
C ALA A 365 -10.87 12.03 20.38
N LEU A 366 -11.91 12.77 20.77
CA LEU A 366 -13.16 12.24 21.30
C LEU A 366 -14.34 12.92 20.60
N HIS A 367 -15.19 12.13 19.97
CA HIS A 367 -16.39 12.61 19.28
C HIS A 367 -17.63 12.01 19.94
N LEU A 368 -18.54 12.87 20.40
CA LEU A 368 -19.75 12.48 21.14
C LEU A 368 -21.03 13.00 20.48
N SER A 369 -20.97 13.26 19.17
CA SER A 369 -22.07 13.88 18.43
C SER A 369 -23.37 13.09 18.56
N TYR A 370 -24.50 13.80 18.63
CA TYR A 370 -25.83 13.20 18.62
C TYR A 370 -26.12 12.22 19.78
N ASN A 371 -25.46 12.41 20.92
CA ASN A 371 -25.89 11.82 22.19
C ASN A 371 -26.83 12.77 22.96
N LEU A 372 -27.45 12.24 24.01
CA LEU A 372 -28.38 12.97 24.89
C LEU A 372 -27.66 13.50 26.14
N ILE A 373 -26.41 13.95 25.98
CA ILE A 373 -25.59 14.41 27.10
C ILE A 373 -26.12 15.77 27.56
N HIS A 374 -26.60 15.83 28.79
CA HIS A 374 -27.02 17.07 29.43
C HIS A 374 -25.84 17.67 30.21
N GLU A 375 -25.77 19.01 30.25
CA GLU A 375 -24.75 19.77 31.00
C GLU A 375 -24.81 19.55 32.53
#